data_AF-A0A526Z139-F1
#
_entry.id   AF-A0A526Z139-F1
#
_cell.length_a   1.000
_cell.length_b   1.000
_cell.length_c   1.000
_cell.angle_alpha   90.00
_cell.angle_beta   90.00
_cell.angle_gamma   90.00
#
_symmetry.space_group_name_H-M   'P 1'
#
loop_
_entity.id
_entity.type
_entity.pdbx_description
1 polymer ?
#
loop_
_entity_poly.entity_id
_entity_poly.type
_entity_poly.pdbx_seq_one_letter_code
_entity_poly.pdbx_strand_id
1 'polypeptide(L)' 'IADVADSAADATVPMKALRGRASFLGDRSIGHMDAGARSTALLVRAVTETIEGQA' A
#
# COMPACT_ATOMS: atom_id res chain seq x y z
N ILE A 1 -1.50 13.08 -5.87
CA ILE A 1 -0.68 12.20 -4.99
C ILE A 1 -1.35 10.86 -4.72
N ALA A 2 -2.69 10.77 -4.79
CA ALA A 2 -3.45 9.52 -4.70
C ALA A 2 -2.88 8.40 -5.60
N ASP A 3 -2.71 8.65 -6.90
CA ASP A 3 -2.20 7.63 -7.84
C ASP A 3 -0.75 7.20 -7.54
N VAL A 4 0.06 8.09 -6.96
CA VAL A 4 1.42 7.77 -6.50
C VAL A 4 1.36 6.84 -5.30
N ALA A 5 0.40 7.05 -4.38
CA ALA A 5 0.21 6.17 -3.23
C ALA A 5 -0.32 4.79 -3.64
N ASP A 6 -1.23 4.72 -4.63
CA ASP A 6 -1.68 3.45 -5.20
C ASP A 6 -0.53 2.70 -5.87
N SER A 7 0.25 3.38 -6.71
CA SER A 7 1.44 2.80 -7.34
C SER A 7 2.47 2.34 -6.32
N ALA A 8 2.63 3.06 -5.21
CA ALA A 8 3.53 2.67 -4.11
C ALA A 8 3.03 1.41 -3.38
N ALA A 9 1.71 1.26 -3.20
CA ALA A 9 1.13 0.03 -2.67
C ALA A 9 1.35 -1.15 -3.61
N ASP A 10 1.13 -0.98 -4.92
CA ASP A 10 1.41 -2.01 -5.93
C ASP A 10 2.90 -2.40 -5.96
N ALA A 11 3.81 -1.44 -5.80
CA ALA A 11 5.23 -1.68 -5.76
C ALA A 11 5.68 -2.56 -4.58
N THR A 12 4.84 -2.79 -3.57
CA THR A 12 5.14 -3.73 -2.47
C THR A 12 5.04 -5.19 -2.88
N VAL A 13 4.31 -5.52 -3.95
CA VAL A 13 4.08 -6.90 -4.40
C VAL A 13 5.39 -7.70 -4.59
N PRO A 14 6.43 -7.21 -5.29
CA PRO A 14 7.67 -7.95 -5.45
C PRO A 14 8.59 -7.93 -4.20
N MET A 15 8.22 -7.23 -3.13
CA MET A 15 9.09 -7.07 -1.95
C MET A 15 9.03 -8.29 -1.02
N LYS A 16 10.17 -8.64 -0.43
CA LYS A 16 10.23 -9.55 0.72
C LYS A 16 9.92 -8.77 2.00
N ALA A 17 8.92 -9.21 2.76
CA ALA A 17 8.57 -8.57 4.02
C ALA A 17 9.69 -8.75 5.06
N LEU A 18 10.27 -7.64 5.53
CA LEU A 18 11.29 -7.64 6.59
C LEU A 18 10.74 -7.26 7.98
N ARG A 19 9.51 -6.74 8.04
CA ARG A 19 8.86 -6.23 9.25
C ARG A 19 7.41 -6.73 9.34
N GLY A 20 6.83 -6.67 10.54
CA GLY A 20 5.43 -7.04 10.79
C GLY A 20 5.16 -8.55 10.75
N ARG A 21 3.89 -8.94 10.73
CA ARG A 21 3.49 -10.37 10.73
C ARG A 21 3.82 -11.08 9.41
N ALA A 22 3.84 -10.34 8.29
CA ALA A 22 4.19 -10.88 6.99
C ALA A 22 5.64 -11.38 6.90
N SER A 23 6.55 -10.85 7.73
CA SER A 23 7.95 -11.31 7.73
C SER A 23 8.11 -12.76 8.22
N PHE A 24 7.13 -13.29 8.97
CA PHE A 24 7.13 -14.68 9.42
C PHE A 24 7.06 -15.69 8.27
N LEU A 25 6.57 -15.25 7.10
CA LEU A 25 6.44 -16.08 5.91
C LEU A 25 7.73 -16.15 5.07
N GLY A 26 8.75 -15.33 5.37
CA GLY A 26 9.98 -15.29 4.61
C GLY A 26 9.72 -15.02 3.12
N ASP A 27 10.31 -15.84 2.23
CA ASP A 27 10.18 -15.67 0.78
C ASP A 27 8.74 -15.87 0.28
N ARG A 28 7.87 -16.52 1.06
CA ARG A 28 6.44 -16.67 0.72
C ARG A 28 5.65 -15.36 0.82
N SER A 29 6.24 -14.29 1.36
CA SER A 29 5.64 -12.95 1.34
C SER A 29 5.72 -12.29 -0.03
N ILE A 30 6.69 -12.66 -0.86
CA ILE A 30 6.88 -12.11 -2.21
C ILE A 30 5.67 -12.48 -3.07
N GLY A 31 5.21 -11.53 -3.89
CA GLY A 31 4.02 -11.67 -4.72
C GLY A 31 2.72 -11.23 -4.04
N HIS A 32 2.77 -10.73 -2.80
CA HIS A 32 1.61 -10.26 -2.05
C HIS A 32 1.77 -8.77 -1.72
N MET A 33 0.75 -7.99 -2.06
CA MET A 33 0.67 -6.59 -1.69
C MET A 33 0.62 -6.43 -0.16
N ASP A 34 1.36 -5.48 0.38
CA ASP A 34 1.26 -5.14 1.80
C ASP A 34 -0.09 -4.47 2.12
N ALA A 35 -0.82 -5.04 3.08
CA ALA A 35 -2.13 -4.54 3.48
C ALA A 35 -2.06 -3.14 4.11
N GLY A 36 -0.96 -2.81 4.80
CA GLY A 36 -0.74 -1.49 5.39
C GLY A 36 -0.52 -0.41 4.34
N ALA A 37 0.29 -0.71 3.31
CA ALA A 37 0.49 0.16 2.16
C ALA A 37 -0.82 0.40 1.40
N ARG A 38 -1.62 -0.65 1.15
CA ARG A 38 -2.93 -0.49 0.51
C ARG A 38 -3.89 0.38 1.31
N SER A 39 -3.93 0.18 2.63
CA SER A 39 -4.78 0.99 3.52
C SER A 39 -4.35 2.46 3.52
N THR A 40 -3.04 2.72 3.52
CA THR A 40 -2.48 4.07 3.43
C THR A 40 -2.85 4.73 2.10
N ALA A 41 -2.78 4.00 0.98
CA ALA A 41 -3.17 4.52 -0.33
C ALA A 41 -4.65 4.95 -0.36
N LEU A 42 -5.55 4.14 0.23
CA LEU A 42 -6.96 4.49 0.38
C LEU A 42 -7.17 5.77 1.22
N LEU A 43 -6.43 5.93 2.32
CA LEU A 43 -6.48 7.14 3.14
C LEU A 43 -6.01 8.37 2.35
N VAL A 44 -4.90 8.27 1.62
CA VAL A 44 -4.38 9.36 0.79
C VAL A 44 -5.38 9.73 -0.30
N ARG A 45 -6.01 8.74 -0.95
CA ARG A 45 -7.05 8.96 -1.95
C ARG A 45 -8.24 9.73 -1.36
N ALA A 46 -8.80 9.24 -0.25
CA ALA A 46 -9.92 9.90 0.41
C ALA A 46 -9.61 11.36 0.83
N VAL A 47 -8.41 11.61 1.37
CA VAL A 47 -7.97 12.97 1.72
C VAL A 47 -7.82 13.85 0.47
N THR A 48 -7.25 13.32 -0.61
CA THR A 48 -7.08 14.05 -1.88
C THR A 48 -8.43 14.44 -2.45
N GLU A 49 -9.36 13.49 -2.57
CA GLU A 49 -10.72 13.73 -3.08
C GLU A 49 -11.49 14.75 -2.22
N THR A 50 -11.34 14.68 -0.89
CA THR A 50 -11.96 15.64 0.03
C THR A 50 -11.41 17.05 -0.14
N ILE A 51 -10.09 17.21 -0.28
CA ILE A 51 -9.44 18.54 -0.42
C ILE A 51 -9.72 19.14 -1.81
N GLU A 52 -9.81 18.31 -2.84
CA GLU A 52 -10.10 18.75 -4.21
C GLU A 52 -11.61 19.03 -4.45
N GLY A 53 -12.45 18.83 -3.44
CA GLY A 53 -13.90 19.07 -3.53
C GLY A 53 -14.62 18.07 -4.45
N GLN A 54 -14.06 16.86 -4.58
CA GLN A 54 -14.58 15.77 -5.41
C GLN A 54 -15.42 14.77 -4.61
N ALA A 55 -15.57 15.01 -3.29
CA ALA A 55 -16.30 14.17 -2.35
C ALA A 55 -17.79 14.52 -2.26
#